data_AF-A0A953CB04-F1
#
_entry.id   AF-A0A953CB04-F1
#
_cell.length_a   1.000
_cell.length_b   1.000
_cell.length_c   1.000
_cell.angle_alpha   90.00
_cell.angle_beta   90.00
_cell.angle_gamma   90.00
#
_symmetry.space_group_name_H-M   'P 1'
#
loop_
_entity.id
_entity.type
_entity.pdbx_description
1 polymer ?
#
loop_
_entity_poly.entity_id
_entity_poly.type
_entity_poly.pdbx_seq_one_letter_code
_entity_poly.pdbx_strand_id
1 'polypeptide(L)'
;MSAKTTDTMPAGTTSGTPQVLLAHHLKQLKLPTVLREYDKVARECARDGVDHPRYLLRLVELELIDRERRVVERRIKQARFPATKSLDTFDFTAIPSLNKMLVLELARCEFILRRENVIALGN
;
A
#
# COMPACT_ATOMS: atom_id res chain seq x y z
N MET A 1 23.56 43.03 5.79
CA MET A 1 24.59 42.26 6.49
C MET A 1 23.99 40.93 6.90
N SER A 2 24.59 39.85 6.40
CA SER A 2 24.15 38.45 6.51
C SER A 2 24.25 37.88 7.93
N ALA A 3 23.30 37.03 8.28
CA ALA A 3 23.59 35.84 9.07
C ALA A 3 22.82 34.67 8.42
N LYS A 4 23.50 33.96 7.51
CA LYS A 4 23.01 32.72 6.90
C LYS A 4 23.56 31.59 7.77
N THR A 5 22.70 30.98 8.57
CA THR A 5 23.04 29.80 9.37
C THR A 5 23.31 28.64 8.40
N THR A 6 24.59 28.31 8.22
CA THR A 6 25.06 27.08 7.60
C THR A 6 24.68 25.91 8.49
N ASP A 7 23.66 25.16 8.10
CA ASP A 7 23.41 23.83 8.64
C ASP A 7 24.25 22.82 7.84
N THR A 8 25.32 22.36 8.47
CA THR A 8 26.29 21.43 7.90
C THR A 8 25.75 20.01 8.05
N MET A 9 25.16 19.48 6.98
CA MET A 9 24.83 18.05 6.89
C MET A 9 26.11 17.19 6.94
N PRO A 10 26.09 16.04 7.64
CA PRO A 10 27.28 15.21 7.76
C PRO A 10 27.61 14.58 6.41
N ALA A 11 28.82 14.86 5.93
CA ALA A 11 29.44 14.23 4.77
C ALA A 11 29.73 12.74 5.07
N GLY A 12 28.69 11.91 4.99
CA GLY A 12 28.81 10.46 4.95
C GLY A 12 28.79 10.00 3.50
N THR A 13 29.97 9.69 2.97
CA THR A 13 30.25 8.75 1.87
C THR A 13 29.30 8.81 0.66
N THR A 14 29.80 9.21 -0.51
CA THR A 14 29.98 8.30 -1.68
C THR A 14 30.31 9.08 -2.96
N SER A 15 31.39 8.68 -3.61
CA SER A 15 31.89 9.14 -4.92
C SER A 15 31.01 8.72 -6.12
N GLY A 16 29.72 8.48 -5.93
CA GLY A 16 28.77 8.04 -6.97
C GLY A 16 27.67 9.06 -7.21
N THR A 17 27.07 9.07 -8.40
CA THR A 17 25.92 9.90 -8.75
C THR A 17 24.80 9.72 -7.70
N PRO A 18 24.23 10.79 -7.10
CA PRO A 18 23.25 10.69 -6.01
C PRO A 18 22.06 9.75 -6.29
N GLN A 19 21.63 9.67 -7.54
CA GLN A 19 20.55 8.81 -8.02
C GLN A 19 20.89 7.32 -7.91
N VAL A 20 22.15 6.95 -8.13
CA VAL A 20 22.62 5.55 -8.04
C VAL A 20 22.58 5.08 -6.60
N LEU A 21 23.01 5.94 -5.67
CA LEU A 21 23.00 5.65 -4.24
C LEU A 21 21.58 5.57 -3.70
N LEU A 22 20.74 6.53 -4.08
CA LEU A 22 19.33 6.51 -3.75
C LEU A 22 18.68 5.20 -4.22
N ALA A 23 18.91 4.79 -5.47
CA ALA A 23 18.38 3.53 -5.99
C ALA A 23 18.89 2.31 -5.20
N HIS A 24 20.16 2.29 -4.80
CA HIS A 24 20.72 1.23 -3.98
C HIS A 24 20.06 1.17 -2.60
N HIS A 25 19.94 2.29 -1.89
CA HIS A 25 19.34 2.35 -0.57
C HIS A 25 17.84 2.00 -0.59
N LEU A 26 17.09 2.46 -1.59
CA LEU A 26 15.67 2.11 -1.73
C LEU A 26 15.47 0.61 -1.98
N LYS A 27 16.39 -0.05 -2.70
CA LYS A 27 16.39 -1.52 -2.83
C LYS A 27 16.68 -2.21 -1.48
N GLN A 28 17.68 -1.74 -0.73
CA GLN A 28 18.02 -2.30 0.59
C GLN A 28 16.86 -2.16 1.59
N LEU A 29 16.18 -1.02 1.57
CA LEU A 29 15.02 -0.73 2.42
C LEU A 29 13.72 -1.42 1.95
N LYS A 30 13.74 -2.10 0.80
CA LYS A 30 12.58 -2.74 0.19
C LYS A 30 11.43 -1.75 -0.05
N LEU A 31 11.76 -0.63 -0.68
CA LEU A 31 10.83 0.43 -1.10
C LEU A 31 10.69 0.48 -2.64
N PRO A 32 10.13 -0.58 -3.27
CA PRO A 32 10.06 -0.71 -4.73
C PRO A 32 9.16 0.32 -5.41
N THR A 33 8.13 0.84 -4.72
CA THR A 33 7.25 1.87 -5.29
C THR A 33 7.94 3.21 -5.25
N VAL A 34 8.58 3.56 -4.13
CA VAL A 34 9.42 4.77 -4.06
C VAL A 34 10.50 4.74 -5.15
N LEU A 35 11.20 3.62 -5.31
CA LEU A 35 12.24 3.46 -6.35
C LEU A 35 11.73 3.75 -7.77
N ARG A 36 10.49 3.37 -8.07
CA ARG A 36 9.87 3.54 -9.39
C ARG A 36 9.28 4.93 -9.59
N GLU A 37 8.72 5.53 -8.54
CA GLU A 37 7.88 6.73 -8.65
C GLU A 37 8.59 8.03 -8.21
N TYR A 38 9.70 7.98 -7.46
CA TYR A 38 10.29 9.19 -6.83
C TYR A 38 10.56 10.33 -7.83
N ASP A 39 11.13 10.03 -8.99
CA ASP A 39 11.47 11.03 -10.00
C ASP A 39 10.22 11.69 -10.61
N LYS A 40 9.17 10.90 -10.86
CA LYS A 40 7.91 11.40 -11.38
C LYS A 40 7.24 12.32 -10.36
N VAL A 41 7.13 11.87 -9.11
CA VAL A 41 6.50 12.65 -8.03
C VAL A 41 7.31 13.91 -7.74
N ALA A 42 8.64 13.86 -7.81
CA ALA A 42 9.49 15.04 -7.65
C ALA A 42 9.21 16.10 -8.73
N ARG A 43 9.08 15.68 -10.00
CA ARG A 43 8.72 16.57 -11.11
C ARG A 43 7.33 17.19 -10.95
N GLU A 44 6.36 16.39 -10.50
CA GLU A 44 5.00 16.89 -10.22
C GLU A 44 5.00 17.89 -9.06
N CYS A 45 5.65 17.57 -7.94
CA CYS A 45 5.75 18.46 -6.79
C CYS A 45 6.48 19.77 -7.11
N ALA A 46 7.55 19.71 -7.92
CA ALA A 46 8.28 20.90 -8.36
C ALA A 46 7.40 21.82 -9.22
N ARG A 47 6.58 21.25 -10.11
CA ARG A 47 5.61 22.01 -10.92
C ARG A 47 4.50 22.63 -10.06
N ASP A 48 4.00 21.88 -9.09
CA ASP A 48 2.85 22.25 -8.29
C ASP A 48 3.23 23.09 -7.03
N GLY A 49 4.52 23.41 -6.87
CA GLY A 49 5.03 24.23 -5.74
C GLY A 49 4.92 23.54 -4.37
N VAL A 50 4.89 22.21 -4.36
CA VAL A 50 4.73 21.41 -3.14
C VAL A 50 6.05 21.35 -2.36
N ASP A 51 5.98 21.51 -1.05
CA ASP A 51 7.15 21.47 -0.18
C ASP A 51 7.67 20.04 0.06
N HIS A 52 8.92 19.95 0.53
CA HIS A 52 9.62 18.69 0.72
C HIS A 52 8.89 17.70 1.66
N PRO A 53 8.29 18.11 2.79
CA PRO A 53 7.53 17.19 3.64
C PRO A 53 6.32 16.57 2.93
N ARG A 54 5.58 17.35 2.12
CA ARG A 54 4.43 16.83 1.36
C ARG A 54 4.86 15.91 0.22
N TYR A 55 5.99 16.21 -0.43
CA TYR A 55 6.60 15.29 -1.40
C TYR A 55 6.93 13.93 -0.76
N LEU A 56 7.58 13.94 0.42
CA LEU A 56 7.92 12.72 1.13
C LEU A 56 6.67 11.95 1.57
N LEU A 57 5.67 12.64 2.10
CA LEU A 57 4.39 12.05 2.49
C LEU A 57 3.75 11.32 1.30
N ARG A 58 3.65 11.99 0.14
CA ARG A 58 3.05 11.41 -1.07
C ARG A 58 3.78 10.15 -1.55
N LEU A 59 5.11 10.11 -1.44
CA LEU A 59 5.87 8.91 -1.77
C LEU A 59 5.62 7.75 -0.82
N VAL A 60 5.57 8.04 0.48
CA VAL A 60 5.32 7.01 1.50
C VAL A 60 3.89 6.49 1.39
N GLU A 61 2.91 7.34 1.13
CA GLU A 61 1.52 6.93 0.87
C GLU A 61 1.42 5.99 -0.33
N LEU A 62 2.08 6.33 -1.45
CA LEU A 62 2.12 5.45 -2.63
C LEU A 62 2.73 4.08 -2.30
N GLU A 63 3.79 4.04 -1.51
CA GLU A 63 4.42 2.79 -1.08
C GLU A 63 3.51 1.96 -0.16
N LEU A 64 2.80 2.59 0.78
CA LEU A 64 1.85 1.92 1.66
C LEU A 64 0.71 1.27 0.88
N ILE A 65 0.07 2.02 -0.03
CA ILE A 65 -1.03 1.53 -0.87
C ILE A 65 -0.58 0.33 -1.72
N ASP A 66 0.55 0.47 -2.41
CA ASP A 66 1.07 -0.61 -3.25
C ASP A 66 1.46 -1.85 -2.43
N ARG A 67 1.97 -1.66 -1.20
CA ARG A 67 2.32 -2.77 -0.31
C ARG A 67 1.09 -3.52 0.16
N GLU A 68 0.04 -2.83 0.58
CA GLU A 68 -1.24 -3.45 0.96
C GLU A 68 -1.83 -4.24 -0.21
N ARG A 69 -1.87 -3.65 -1.40
CA ARG A 69 -2.33 -4.30 -2.62
C ARG A 69 -1.56 -5.59 -2.91
N ARG A 70 -0.21 -5.55 -2.88
CA ARG A 70 0.63 -6.75 -3.11
C ARG A 70 0.43 -7.83 -2.05
N VAL A 71 0.18 -7.45 -0.79
CA VAL A 71 -0.12 -8.41 0.27
C VAL A 71 -1.44 -9.13 0.00
N VAL A 72 -2.48 -8.40 -0.41
CA VAL A 72 -3.78 -8.98 -0.79
C VAL A 72 -3.63 -9.90 -2.00
N GLU A 73 -3.02 -9.44 -3.09
CA GLU A 73 -2.79 -10.23 -4.30
C GLU A 73 -1.99 -11.52 -4.01
N ARG A 74 -0.94 -11.41 -3.18
CA ARG A 74 -0.14 -12.58 -2.76
C ARG A 74 -0.97 -13.58 -1.97
N ARG A 75 -1.81 -13.13 -1.03
CA ARG A 75 -2.69 -14.01 -0.23
C ARG A 75 -3.70 -14.74 -1.12
N ILE A 76 -4.31 -14.04 -2.07
CA ILE A 76 -5.25 -14.64 -3.05
C ILE A 76 -4.53 -15.72 -3.86
N LYS A 77 -3.34 -15.42 -4.38
CA LYS A 77 -2.54 -16.40 -5.15
C LYS A 77 -2.13 -17.62 -4.31
N GLN A 78 -1.77 -17.41 -3.05
CA GLN A 78 -1.39 -18.48 -2.12
C GLN A 78 -2.56 -19.38 -1.74
N ALA A 79 -3.79 -18.88 -1.74
CA ALA A 79 -4.98 -19.67 -1.44
C ALA A 79 -5.31 -20.72 -2.52
N ARG A 80 -4.72 -20.61 -3.72
CA ARG A 80 -4.88 -21.57 -4.84
C ARG A 80 -6.35 -21.89 -5.15
N PHE A 81 -7.22 -20.89 -5.09
CA PHE A 81 -8.62 -21.07 -5.42
C PHE A 81 -8.77 -21.51 -6.89
N PRO A 82 -9.61 -22.53 -7.19
CA PRO A 82 -9.84 -22.98 -8.57
C PRO A 82 -10.40 -21.89 -9.50
N ALA A 83 -11.10 -20.90 -8.93
CA ALA A 83 -11.58 -19.71 -9.60
C ALA A 83 -11.55 -18.53 -8.63
N THR A 84 -11.19 -17.34 -9.11
CA THR A 84 -11.32 -16.09 -8.36
C THR A 84 -12.78 -15.66 -8.37
N LYS A 85 -13.50 -15.95 -7.29
CA LYS A 85 -14.87 -15.44 -7.04
C LYS A 85 -14.81 -14.44 -5.89
N SER A 86 -15.35 -13.24 -6.10
CA SER A 86 -15.54 -12.27 -5.02
C SER A 86 -16.99 -12.29 -4.54
N LEU A 87 -17.22 -11.89 -3.30
CA LEU A 87 -18.56 -11.80 -2.74
C LEU A 87 -19.44 -10.80 -3.51
N ASP A 88 -18.82 -9.76 -4.09
CA ASP A 88 -19.50 -8.72 -4.89
C ASP A 88 -20.17 -9.29 -6.15
N THR A 89 -19.67 -10.42 -6.65
CA THR A 89 -20.21 -11.13 -7.82
C THR A 89 -21.18 -12.26 -7.44
N PHE A 90 -21.48 -12.43 -6.15
CA PHE A 90 -22.35 -13.50 -5.69
C PHE A 90 -23.82 -13.20 -5.97
N ASP A 91 -24.46 -14.08 -6.73
CA ASP A 91 -25.89 -14.01 -6.99
C ASP A 91 -26.69 -14.63 -5.83
N PHE A 92 -27.22 -13.77 -4.96
CA PHE A 92 -28.07 -14.19 -3.84
C PHE A 92 -29.42 -14.79 -4.28
N THR A 93 -29.84 -14.58 -5.53
CA THR A 93 -31.07 -15.20 -6.04
C THR A 93 -30.90 -16.70 -6.28
N ALA A 94 -29.67 -17.17 -6.45
CA ALA A 94 -29.35 -18.60 -6.58
C ALA A 94 -29.63 -19.39 -5.29
N ILE A 95 -29.66 -18.74 -4.12
CA ILE A 95 -30.01 -19.35 -2.82
C ILE A 95 -31.00 -18.44 -2.08
N PRO A 96 -32.31 -18.52 -2.40
CA PRO A 96 -33.31 -17.61 -1.83
C PRO A 96 -33.45 -17.67 -0.31
N SER A 97 -33.08 -18.79 0.32
CA SER A 97 -33.10 -18.98 1.77
C SER A 97 -31.91 -18.34 2.48
N LEU A 98 -30.87 -17.92 1.75
CA LEU A 98 -29.67 -17.32 2.34
C LEU A 98 -29.95 -15.88 2.77
N ASN A 99 -29.73 -15.59 4.05
CA ASN A 99 -29.91 -14.24 4.59
C ASN A 99 -28.79 -13.30 4.07
N LYS A 100 -29.10 -12.54 3.02
CA LYS A 100 -28.19 -11.58 2.41
C LYS A 100 -27.64 -10.54 3.40
N MET A 101 -28.47 -10.03 4.30
CA MET A 101 -28.03 -9.03 5.28
C MET A 101 -26.97 -9.58 6.22
N LEU A 102 -27.19 -10.79 6.75
CA LEU A 102 -26.23 -11.44 7.64
C LEU A 102 -24.90 -11.72 6.92
N VAL A 103 -24.95 -12.18 5.66
CA VAL A 103 -23.74 -12.43 4.87
C VAL A 103 -22.93 -11.14 4.67
N LEU A 104 -23.59 -10.04 4.31
CA LEU A 104 -22.92 -8.74 4.14
C LEU A 104 -22.39 -8.18 5.47
N GLU A 105 -23.09 -8.42 6.59
CA GLU A 105 -22.58 -8.08 7.91
C GLU A 105 -21.31 -8.85 8.25
N LEU A 106 -21.30 -10.17 8.07
CA LEU A 106 -20.14 -11.03 8.31
C LEU A 106 -18.97 -10.67 7.40
N ALA A 107 -19.21 -10.23 6.17
CA ALA A 107 -18.17 -9.80 5.24
C ALA A 107 -17.35 -8.59 5.74
N ARG A 108 -17.87 -7.81 6.70
CA ARG A 108 -17.13 -6.72 7.36
C ARG A 108 -16.12 -7.23 8.40
N CYS A 109 -16.13 -8.52 8.71
CA CYS A 109 -15.20 -9.18 9.62
C CYS A 109 -15.18 -8.62 11.07
N GLU A 110 -16.21 -7.89 11.50
CA GLU A 110 -16.30 -7.34 12.86
C GLU A 110 -16.29 -8.43 13.95
N PHE A 111 -16.81 -9.62 13.62
CA PHE A 111 -16.81 -10.79 14.51
C PHE A 111 -15.39 -11.18 14.97
N ILE A 112 -14.35 -10.87 14.17
CA ILE A 112 -12.94 -11.11 14.53
C ILE A 112 -12.55 -10.22 15.72
N LEU A 113 -12.90 -8.94 15.67
CA LEU A 113 -12.61 -7.99 16.76
C LEU A 113 -13.39 -8.35 18.03
N ARG A 114 -14.62 -8.85 17.87
CA ARG A 114 -15.49 -9.30 18.96
C ARG A 114 -15.12 -10.68 19.51
N ARG A 115 -14.21 -11.41 18.85
CA ARG A 115 -13.84 -12.80 19.17
C ARG A 115 -15.03 -13.76 19.13
N GLU A 116 -15.93 -13.54 18.19
CA GLU A 116 -17.12 -14.37 17.97
C GLU A 116 -16.82 -15.45 16.93
N ASN A 117 -17.39 -16.64 17.14
CA ASN A 117 -17.22 -17.76 16.23
C ASN A 117 -18.30 -17.73 15.13
N VAL A 118 -17.89 -17.89 13.88
CA VAL A 118 -18.78 -17.97 12.72
C VAL A 118 -18.64 -19.34 12.08
N ILE A 119 -19.77 -20.02 11.89
CA ILE A 119 -19.83 -21.32 11.22
C ILE A 119 -20.64 -21.15 9.95
N ALA A 120 -20.02 -21.42 8.80
CA ALA A 120 -20.69 -21.48 7.50
C ALA A 120 -20.82 -22.95 7.08
N LEU A 121 -22.06 -23.43 6.97
CA LEU A 121 -22.38 -24.79 6.53
C LEU A 121 -23.14 -24.72 5.22
N GLY A 122 -22.62 -25.39 4.20
CA GLY A 122 -23.31 -25.70 2.95
C GLY A 122 -23.38 -27.22 2.80
N ASN A 123 -24.45 -27.70 2.16
CA ASN A 123 -24.63 -29.12 1.81
C ASN A 123 -24.26 -29.34 0.35
#